data_AF-A0A2A2WGG7-F1
#
_entry.id   AF-A0A2A2WGG7-F1
#
_cell.length_a   1.000
_cell.length_b   1.000
_cell.length_c   1.000
_cell.angle_alpha   90.00
_cell.angle_beta   90.00
_cell.angle_gamma   90.00
#
_symmetry.space_group_name_H-M   'P 1'
#
loop_
_entity.id
_entity.type
_entity.pdbx_description
1 polymer ?
#
loop_
_entity_poly.entity_id
_entity_poly.type
_entity_poly.pdbx_seq_one_letter_code
_entity_poly.pdbx_strand_id
1 'polypeptide(L)'
;MTIEIDTMNPDKLDQLLRASDPADSTDHSDAGDPLLRQSEQQWTVLSRRRVVRRKRVTLCLAAMGLFVILGGSAMWVRNDPGQQDTSVAAVTATDLSTDRDPTDLADAATAQRRTVPIDAPNEPTMQADSVSPSQSPRPAGKLADSRPPRPEPVPPPAKLPRPTARPGQPVLDRAKQLAEFAAFVDQAGKVDSDSWRQSCDYLAHQDARSQRIVVSLVPQLVDPQQRKKAFDLVCAAAADSQRMVLFHWLAYQSLRAMAFERLASEATVGQSIELIDYAKNDPERTRLCRIIAASPDSRSVEVLLELAHDARWRSAVGTASRELHPSHVQTLIMRMRDRNSPVRTAAAFVLASVPGEQLDQVLASMILRGRFRQPAYLVLMSRDTPQARAFLAQAASRQDLTPALVSARIHFANIQPTLQQWIADSKGNPHERSDTSQQRFSDALDGYRCARRADTGNDIG
;
A
#
# COMPACT_ATOMS: atom_id res chain seq x y z
N MET A 1 -5.44 -14.42 -37.40
CA MET A 1 -6.36 -13.88 -36.37
C MET A 1 -6.20 -12.37 -36.41
N THR A 2 -7.00 -11.72 -37.26
CA THR A 2 -7.01 -10.28 -37.47
C THR A 2 -7.84 -9.67 -36.35
N ILE A 3 -7.24 -8.81 -35.54
CA ILE A 3 -7.94 -8.08 -34.47
C ILE A 3 -8.66 -6.91 -35.15
N GLU A 4 -9.98 -7.00 -35.29
CA GLU A 4 -10.82 -5.85 -35.64
C GLU A 4 -10.72 -4.84 -34.48
N ILE A 5 -10.09 -3.70 -34.76
CA ILE A 5 -10.08 -2.55 -33.87
C ILE A 5 -11.42 -1.86 -34.09
N ASP A 6 -12.35 -2.09 -33.18
CA ASP A 6 -13.68 -1.47 -33.17
C ASP A 6 -13.51 0.04 -32.89
N THR A 7 -13.37 0.82 -33.96
CA THR A 7 -13.28 2.28 -33.89
C THR A 7 -14.64 2.83 -33.49
N MET A 8 -14.73 3.39 -32.28
CA MET A 8 -15.96 3.98 -31.76
C MET A 8 -16.47 5.09 -32.71
N ASN A 9 -17.76 5.00 -33.06
CA ASN A 9 -18.43 5.92 -33.98
C ASN A 9 -18.34 7.38 -33.48
N PRO A 10 -17.81 8.35 -34.27
CA PRO A 10 -17.69 9.77 -33.90
C PRO A 10 -18.99 10.38 -33.35
N ASP A 11 -20.15 9.86 -33.76
CA ASP A 11 -21.47 10.31 -33.30
C ASP A 11 -21.67 10.17 -31.78
N LYS A 12 -21.01 9.20 -31.13
CA LYS A 12 -21.18 8.93 -29.69
C LYS A 12 -20.40 9.92 -28.81
N LEU A 13 -19.26 10.40 -29.29
CA LEU A 13 -18.52 11.50 -28.66
C LEU A 13 -19.30 12.81 -28.81
N ASP A 14 -19.86 13.04 -29.99
CA ASP A 14 -20.70 14.20 -30.31
C ASP A 14 -21.99 14.23 -29.48
N GLN A 15 -22.60 13.06 -29.22
CA GLN A 15 -23.74 12.91 -28.31
C GLN A 15 -23.39 13.29 -26.86
N LEU A 16 -22.24 12.84 -26.34
CA LEU A 16 -21.80 13.20 -24.99
C LEU A 16 -21.49 14.69 -24.86
N LEU A 17 -21.01 15.31 -25.94
CA LEU A 17 -20.74 16.75 -25.99
C LEU A 17 -22.01 17.59 -26.05
N ARG A 18 -23.01 17.22 -26.87
CA ARG A 18 -24.33 17.90 -26.91
C ARG A 18 -25.10 17.75 -25.61
N ALA A 19 -25.05 16.57 -24.98
CA ALA A 19 -25.67 16.33 -23.67
C ALA A 19 -25.04 17.15 -22.53
N SER A 20 -23.88 17.77 -22.76
CA SER A 20 -23.15 18.59 -21.78
C SER A 20 -23.30 20.10 -22.01
N ASP A 21 -24.03 20.52 -23.05
CA ASP A 21 -24.23 21.93 -23.37
C ASP A 21 -25.37 22.51 -22.51
N PRO A 22 -25.10 23.48 -21.60
CA PRO A 22 -26.12 24.07 -20.74
C PRO A 22 -27.12 24.96 -21.49
N ALA A 23 -26.93 25.20 -22.80
CA ALA A 23 -27.85 26.00 -23.61
C ALA A 23 -29.08 25.22 -24.13
N ASP A 24 -29.07 23.87 -24.07
CA ASP A 24 -30.11 23.01 -24.67
C ASP A 24 -31.07 22.38 -23.64
N SER A 25 -31.02 22.78 -22.36
CA SER A 25 -31.84 22.17 -21.30
C SER A 25 -33.20 22.86 -21.08
N THR A 26 -33.98 23.02 -22.14
CA THR A 26 -35.40 23.36 -22.02
C THR A 26 -36.22 22.16 -22.45
N ASP A 27 -36.99 21.62 -21.51
CA ASP A 27 -37.87 20.46 -21.63
C ASP A 27 -37.16 19.12 -21.85
N HIS A 28 -36.89 18.37 -20.78
CA HIS A 28 -37.31 16.98 -20.68
C HIS A 28 -37.31 16.50 -19.22
N SER A 29 -38.42 15.85 -18.88
CA SER A 29 -38.86 15.38 -17.58
C SER A 29 -38.13 14.12 -17.10
N ASP A 30 -37.75 14.12 -15.83
CA ASP A 30 -37.85 13.05 -14.81
C ASP A 30 -37.44 11.58 -15.10
N ALA A 31 -36.80 11.26 -16.22
CA ALA A 31 -36.18 9.95 -16.44
C ALA A 31 -34.71 9.96 -15.98
N GLY A 32 -34.49 10.15 -14.67
CA GLY A 32 -33.16 10.03 -14.07
C GLY A 32 -32.59 8.61 -14.21
N ASP A 33 -31.38 8.52 -14.75
CA ASP A 33 -30.61 7.29 -14.95
C ASP A 33 -30.62 6.41 -13.68
N PRO A 34 -31.21 5.19 -13.72
CA PRO A 34 -31.39 4.34 -12.54
C PRO A 34 -30.06 3.90 -11.91
N LEU A 35 -28.97 3.84 -12.70
CA LEU A 35 -27.64 3.49 -12.20
C LEU A 35 -27.03 4.63 -11.37
N LEU A 36 -27.34 5.87 -11.73
CA LEU A 36 -26.87 7.06 -11.03
C LEU A 36 -27.57 7.21 -9.68
N ARG A 37 -28.90 6.98 -9.62
CA ARG A 37 -29.65 6.89 -8.35
C ARG A 37 -29.17 5.74 -7.46
N GLN A 38 -28.83 4.58 -8.03
CA GLN A 38 -28.31 3.45 -7.27
C GLN A 38 -26.93 3.78 -6.67
N SER A 39 -26.08 4.49 -7.41
CA SER A 39 -24.78 4.95 -6.91
C SER A 39 -24.93 5.99 -5.80
N GLU A 40 -25.82 6.98 -5.94
CA GLU A 40 -26.08 7.99 -4.91
C GLU A 40 -26.67 7.38 -3.62
N GLN A 41 -27.54 6.38 -3.75
CA GLN A 41 -28.05 5.60 -2.61
C GLN A 41 -26.95 4.77 -1.93
N GLN A 42 -26.02 4.17 -2.68
CA GLN A 42 -24.86 3.49 -2.08
C GLN A 42 -23.91 4.48 -1.38
N TRP A 43 -23.72 5.68 -1.93
CA TRP A 43 -22.89 6.72 -1.35
C TRP A 43 -23.47 7.29 -0.05
N THR A 44 -24.79 7.43 0.07
CA THR A 44 -25.44 7.87 1.32
C THR A 44 -25.39 6.80 2.42
N VAL A 45 -25.41 5.51 2.06
CA VAL A 45 -25.20 4.41 3.01
C VAL A 45 -23.73 4.33 3.48
N LEU A 46 -22.77 4.55 2.58
CA LEU A 46 -21.34 4.55 2.91
C LEU A 46 -20.91 5.80 3.71
N SER A 47 -21.49 6.97 3.44
CA SER A 47 -21.21 8.18 4.21
C SER A 47 -21.73 8.08 5.64
N ARG A 48 -22.91 7.48 5.86
CA ARG A 48 -23.42 7.17 7.21
C ARG A 48 -22.50 6.20 7.97
N ARG A 49 -21.93 5.19 7.30
CA ARG A 49 -20.95 4.26 7.93
C ARG A 49 -19.62 4.94 8.30
N ARG A 50 -19.15 5.92 7.51
CA ARG A 50 -17.93 6.68 7.82
C ARG A 50 -18.10 7.62 9.01
N VAL A 51 -19.28 8.23 9.16
CA VAL A 51 -19.58 9.09 10.34
C VAL A 51 -19.60 8.25 11.61
N VAL A 52 -20.16 7.03 11.58
CA VAL A 52 -20.16 6.11 12.74
C VAL A 52 -18.74 5.64 13.08
N ARG A 53 -17.90 5.33 12.09
CA ARG A 53 -16.49 4.97 12.34
C ARG A 53 -15.67 6.13 12.91
N ARG A 54 -15.85 7.36 12.40
CA ARG A 54 -15.19 8.54 12.98
C ARG A 54 -15.60 8.75 14.43
N LYS A 55 -16.90 8.69 14.75
CA LYS A 55 -17.38 8.80 16.14
C LYS A 55 -16.80 7.72 17.06
N ARG A 56 -16.66 6.47 16.60
CA ARG A 56 -16.01 5.40 17.39
C ARG A 56 -14.53 5.62 17.61
N VAL A 57 -13.79 6.10 16.61
CA VAL A 57 -12.36 6.40 16.74
C VAL A 57 -12.14 7.58 17.68
N THR A 58 -12.94 8.64 17.57
CA THR A 58 -12.85 9.80 18.48
C THR A 58 -13.18 9.39 19.92
N LEU A 59 -14.16 8.50 20.12
CA LEU A 59 -14.50 7.98 21.45
C LEU A 59 -13.40 7.09 22.04
N CYS A 60 -12.75 6.24 21.23
CA CYS A 60 -11.59 5.46 21.69
C CYS A 60 -10.39 6.35 22.04
N LEU A 61 -10.12 7.41 21.26
CA LEU A 61 -9.06 8.37 21.56
C LEU A 61 -9.35 9.17 22.83
N ALA A 62 -10.60 9.59 23.03
CA ALA A 62 -11.03 10.25 24.26
C ALA A 62 -10.90 9.32 25.48
N ALA A 63 -11.27 8.05 25.34
CA ALA A 63 -11.12 7.05 26.40
C ALA A 63 -9.65 6.79 26.75
N MET A 64 -8.75 6.73 25.75
CA MET A 64 -7.31 6.60 26.00
C MET A 64 -6.74 7.85 26.69
N GLY A 65 -7.16 9.06 26.28
CA GLY A 65 -6.78 10.29 26.96
C GLY A 65 -7.22 10.32 28.43
N LEU A 66 -8.44 9.87 28.72
CA LEU A 66 -8.96 9.79 30.09
C LEU A 66 -8.15 8.78 30.94
N PHE A 67 -7.73 7.67 30.35
CA PHE A 67 -6.90 6.66 31.03
C PHE A 67 -5.49 7.17 31.35
N VAL A 68 -4.91 8.02 30.49
CA VAL A 68 -3.61 8.66 30.76
C VAL A 68 -3.73 9.68 31.89
N ILE A 69 -4.81 10.47 31.91
CA ILE A 69 -5.03 11.48 32.97
C ILE A 69 -5.32 10.81 34.33
N LEU A 70 -6.14 9.76 34.35
CA LEU A 70 -6.45 9.00 35.58
C LEU A 70 -5.30 8.10 36.03
N GLY A 71 -4.52 7.53 35.11
CA GLY A 71 -3.34 6.73 35.42
C GLY A 71 -2.16 7.57 35.90
N GLY A 72 -1.96 8.76 35.33
CA GLY A 72 -0.89 9.68 35.72
C GLY A 72 -1.09 10.30 37.11
N SER A 73 -2.34 10.50 37.53
CA SER A 73 -2.67 11.05 38.86
C SER A 73 -2.49 10.03 40.00
N ALA A 74 -2.51 8.72 39.72
CA ALA A 74 -2.28 7.69 40.73
C ALA A 74 -0.78 7.50 41.09
N MET A 75 0.15 7.90 40.21
CA MET A 75 1.60 7.78 40.49
C MET A 75 2.20 8.95 41.27
N TRP A 76 1.50 10.08 41.41
CA TRP A 76 2.02 11.27 42.09
C TRP A 76 1.72 11.34 43.60
N VAL A 77 1.02 10.35 44.17
CA VAL A 77 0.67 10.34 45.62
C VAL A 77 1.65 9.51 46.47
N ARG A 78 2.75 9.02 45.89
CA ARG A 78 3.73 8.22 46.65
C ARG A 78 5.16 8.64 46.36
N ASN A 79 5.48 9.88 46.67
CA ASN A 79 6.83 10.28 47.04
C ASN A 79 6.82 11.70 47.63
N ASP A 80 7.05 11.80 48.93
CA ASP A 80 7.99 12.74 49.57
C ASP A 80 7.84 12.70 51.11
N PRO A 81 8.78 13.24 51.91
CA PRO A 81 10.22 13.39 51.71
C PRO A 81 11.03 13.05 52.99
N GLY A 82 12.36 12.99 52.89
CA GLY A 82 13.24 12.84 54.04
C GLY A 82 14.60 13.51 53.86
N GLN A 83 14.69 14.74 54.39
CA GLN A 83 15.78 15.22 55.27
C GLN A 83 17.07 15.86 54.67
N GLN A 84 17.17 17.19 54.90
CA GLN A 84 18.33 18.03 55.33
C GLN A 84 19.57 18.17 54.41
N ASP A 85 20.35 19.25 54.41
CA ASP A 85 20.33 20.61 54.96
C ASP A 85 21.46 21.42 54.27
N THR A 86 21.27 22.74 54.17
CA THR A 86 22.27 23.84 54.21
C THR A 86 23.59 23.78 53.39
N SER A 87 23.84 24.79 52.54
CA SER A 87 24.72 25.92 52.92
C SER A 87 24.81 27.01 51.84
N VAL A 88 24.80 28.24 52.35
CA VAL A 88 24.98 29.57 51.76
C VAL A 88 26.33 29.76 51.05
N ALA A 89 26.35 30.47 49.93
CA ALA A 89 27.40 31.45 49.61
C ALA A 89 26.90 32.46 48.57
N ALA A 90 27.13 33.73 48.87
CA ALA A 90 26.67 34.90 48.16
C ALA A 90 27.80 35.59 47.37
N VAL A 91 27.41 36.62 46.59
CA VAL A 91 28.24 37.71 46.04
C VAL A 91 29.06 37.29 44.80
N THR A 92 29.04 37.95 43.63
CA THR A 92 29.25 39.37 43.30
C THR A 92 28.50 39.78 42.03
N ALA A 93 28.03 41.03 42.04
CA ALA A 93 27.66 41.81 40.88
C ALA A 93 28.88 42.25 40.05
N THR A 94 28.69 42.46 38.75
CA THR A 94 29.39 43.51 37.99
C THR A 94 28.49 44.01 36.87
N ASP A 95 28.13 45.29 36.99
CA ASP A 95 27.64 46.19 35.95
C ASP A 95 28.70 46.46 34.87
N LEU A 96 28.24 46.74 33.64
CA LEU A 96 28.78 47.68 32.64
C LEU A 96 27.91 47.50 31.36
N SER A 97 26.86 48.29 31.13
CA SER A 97 26.84 49.68 30.64
C SER A 97 27.66 49.90 29.36
N THR A 98 26.98 49.96 28.21
CA THR A 98 26.92 51.10 27.27
C THR A 98 26.13 50.66 26.02
N ASP A 99 24.95 51.21 25.77
CA ASP A 99 24.69 52.51 25.14
C ASP A 99 24.63 52.40 23.61
N ARG A 100 23.39 52.32 23.08
CA ARG A 100 22.93 53.16 21.96
C ARG A 100 21.44 52.95 21.70
N ASP A 101 20.75 54.05 21.84
CA ASP A 101 19.32 54.26 21.58
C ASP A 101 19.18 55.13 20.29
N PRO A 102 18.00 55.61 19.87
CA PRO A 102 17.23 55.00 18.78
C PRO A 102 16.82 56.00 17.67
N THR A 103 16.18 55.50 16.61
CA THR A 103 15.35 56.27 15.66
C THR A 103 14.59 55.26 14.80
N ASP A 104 13.36 55.42 14.36
CA ASP A 104 12.18 56.18 14.77
C ASP A 104 11.06 55.72 13.81
N LEU A 105 9.82 55.76 14.27
CA LEU A 105 8.54 55.82 13.54
C LEU A 105 8.38 55.19 12.13
N ALA A 106 7.36 54.32 11.96
CA ALA A 106 6.04 54.74 11.46
C ALA A 106 5.07 53.56 11.20
N ASP A 107 3.94 53.61 11.91
CA ASP A 107 2.55 53.33 11.52
C ASP A 107 2.21 52.43 10.31
N ALA A 108 1.42 51.39 10.59
CA ALA A 108 0.12 51.18 9.93
C ALA A 108 -0.77 50.21 10.74
N ALA A 109 -1.87 50.75 11.28
CA ALA A 109 -3.06 50.01 11.70
C ALA A 109 -3.67 49.25 10.49
N THR A 110 -4.45 48.16 10.60
CA THR A 110 -5.77 48.08 11.26
C THR A 110 -6.34 46.65 11.08
N ALA A 111 -7.31 46.30 11.93
CA ALA A 111 -8.37 45.29 11.75
C ALA A 111 -8.24 43.93 12.47
N GLN A 112 -8.34 43.96 13.80
CA GLN A 112 -8.86 42.83 14.59
C GLN A 112 -10.39 42.74 14.42
N ARG A 113 -10.88 41.63 13.85
CA ARG A 113 -12.30 41.28 13.85
C ARG A 113 -12.67 40.59 15.16
N ARG A 114 -13.66 41.19 15.83
CA ARG A 114 -14.43 40.65 16.95
C ARG A 114 -15.01 39.27 16.62
N THR A 115 -14.85 38.31 17.53
CA THR A 115 -15.63 37.08 17.60
C THR A 115 -16.87 37.33 18.47
N VAL A 116 -18.03 36.95 17.94
CA VAL A 116 -19.33 36.97 18.61
C VAL A 116 -19.51 35.63 19.37
N PRO A 117 -20.06 35.61 20.59
CA PRO A 117 -20.37 34.37 21.31
C PRO A 117 -21.63 33.73 20.71
N ILE A 118 -21.58 32.44 20.40
CA ILE A 118 -22.75 31.65 19.97
C ILE A 118 -23.20 30.81 21.16
N ASP A 119 -24.47 31.02 21.53
CA ASP A 119 -25.22 30.32 22.55
C ASP A 119 -25.30 28.80 22.28
N ALA A 120 -25.15 28.03 23.36
CA ALA A 120 -25.33 26.59 23.39
C ALA A 120 -26.81 26.21 23.48
N PRO A 121 -27.31 25.26 22.68
CA PRO A 121 -28.63 24.69 22.89
C PRO A 121 -28.56 23.37 23.69
N ASN A 122 -29.24 23.41 24.83
CA ASN A 122 -29.99 22.36 25.55
C ASN A 122 -29.71 20.88 25.24
N GLU A 123 -29.27 20.17 26.27
CA GLU A 123 -29.34 18.71 26.41
C GLU A 123 -30.79 18.21 26.47
N PRO A 124 -31.12 17.10 25.77
CA PRO A 124 -32.28 16.30 26.11
C PRO A 124 -31.87 15.10 26.98
N THR A 125 -32.42 15.10 28.20
CA THR A 125 -32.55 13.95 29.09
C THR A 125 -33.25 12.80 28.35
N MET A 126 -32.62 11.62 28.26
CA MET A 126 -33.31 10.38 27.89
C MET A 126 -33.14 9.32 28.98
N GLN A 127 -34.30 8.83 29.39
CA GLN A 127 -34.57 7.78 30.36
C GLN A 127 -33.85 6.47 30.03
N ALA A 128 -33.38 5.81 31.09
CA ALA A 128 -32.95 4.44 31.07
C ALA A 128 -34.18 3.52 31.21
N ASP A 129 -34.54 2.83 30.12
CA ASP A 129 -35.41 1.65 30.19
C ASP A 129 -34.56 0.39 30.25
N SER A 130 -34.64 -0.27 31.39
CA SER A 130 -34.13 -1.59 31.69
C SER A 130 -34.91 -2.67 30.92
N VAL A 131 -34.24 -3.41 30.04
CA VAL A 131 -34.78 -4.62 29.41
C VAL A 131 -33.94 -5.83 29.82
N SER A 132 -34.59 -6.73 30.56
CA SER A 132 -34.10 -8.04 31.00
C SER A 132 -33.72 -8.97 29.83
N PRO A 133 -32.76 -9.90 30.02
CA PRO A 133 -32.35 -10.84 28.99
C PRO A 133 -33.37 -11.97 28.82
N SER A 134 -33.81 -12.15 27.58
CA SER A 134 -34.71 -13.22 27.16
C SER A 134 -33.98 -14.57 27.10
N GLN A 135 -34.60 -15.57 27.69
CA GLN A 135 -34.15 -16.96 27.75
C GLN A 135 -34.34 -17.64 26.38
N SER A 136 -33.27 -18.24 25.85
CA SER A 136 -33.35 -19.13 24.68
C SER A 136 -33.57 -20.59 25.11
N PRO A 137 -34.37 -21.38 24.38
CA PRO A 137 -34.75 -22.74 24.77
C PRO A 137 -33.63 -23.75 24.44
N ARG A 138 -33.40 -24.68 25.38
CA ARG A 138 -32.63 -25.91 25.16
C ARG A 138 -33.42 -26.88 24.26
N PRO A 139 -32.85 -27.41 23.17
CA PRO A 139 -33.36 -28.62 22.56
C PRO A 139 -32.76 -29.85 23.25
N ALA A 140 -33.62 -30.65 23.89
CA ALA A 140 -33.30 -31.99 24.36
C ALA A 140 -33.38 -32.97 23.18
N GLY A 141 -32.24 -33.18 22.51
CA GLY A 141 -32.08 -34.21 21.49
C GLY A 141 -31.15 -35.31 22.00
N LYS A 142 -31.70 -36.52 22.19
CA LYS A 142 -30.95 -37.75 22.52
C LYS A 142 -29.91 -38.03 21.42
N LEU A 143 -28.62 -37.91 21.75
CA LEU A 143 -27.54 -38.45 20.94
C LEU A 143 -27.56 -39.98 21.05
N ALA A 144 -27.81 -40.64 19.92
CA ALA A 144 -27.53 -42.05 19.75
C ALA A 144 -26.02 -42.25 19.63
N ASP A 145 -25.48 -43.15 20.44
CA ASP A 145 -24.13 -43.69 20.31
C ASP A 145 -23.95 -44.32 18.93
N SER A 146 -23.17 -43.66 18.08
CA SER A 146 -22.63 -44.25 16.86
C SER A 146 -21.18 -43.82 16.76
N ARG A 147 -20.33 -44.54 17.49
CA ARG A 147 -18.87 -44.46 17.40
C ARG A 147 -18.47 -44.98 16.01
N PRO A 148 -17.89 -44.16 15.13
CA PRO A 148 -17.31 -44.68 13.90
C PRO A 148 -16.12 -45.59 14.27
N PRO A 149 -15.87 -46.67 13.50
CA PRO A 149 -14.75 -47.56 13.74
C PRO A 149 -13.45 -46.77 13.71
N ARG A 150 -12.65 -46.95 14.76
CA ARG A 150 -11.33 -46.36 14.91
C ARG A 150 -10.47 -46.78 13.71
N PRO A 151 -9.99 -45.85 12.87
CA PRO A 151 -9.10 -46.20 11.77
C PRO A 151 -7.85 -46.89 12.32
N GLU A 152 -7.39 -47.93 11.62
CA GLU A 152 -6.18 -48.67 11.98
C GLU A 152 -4.99 -47.71 12.14
N PRO A 153 -4.13 -47.92 13.15
CA PRO A 153 -2.95 -47.09 13.34
C PRO A 153 -2.01 -47.27 12.15
N VAL A 154 -1.92 -46.24 11.30
CA VAL A 154 -0.85 -46.12 10.31
C VAL A 154 0.48 -46.18 11.05
N PRO A 155 1.45 -47.01 10.60
CA PRO A 155 2.75 -47.10 11.26
C PRO A 155 3.39 -45.70 11.32
N PRO A 156 3.95 -45.29 12.47
CA PRO A 156 4.56 -43.98 12.59
C PRO A 156 5.68 -43.84 11.54
N PRO A 157 5.81 -42.67 10.89
CA PRO A 157 6.87 -42.44 9.92
C PRO A 157 8.23 -42.74 10.57
N ALA A 158 9.15 -43.32 9.79
CA ALA A 158 10.48 -43.65 10.27
C ALA A 158 11.10 -42.43 10.96
N LYS A 159 11.38 -42.54 12.26
CA LYS A 159 11.91 -41.44 13.06
C LYS A 159 13.21 -40.96 12.41
N LEU A 160 13.28 -39.68 12.06
CA LEU A 160 14.58 -39.05 11.77
C LEU A 160 15.49 -39.33 12.96
N PRO A 161 16.74 -39.77 12.73
CA PRO A 161 17.63 -40.19 13.79
C PRO A 161 17.84 -39.02 14.77
N ARG A 162 17.32 -39.17 15.99
CA ARG A 162 17.51 -38.20 17.07
C ARG A 162 18.99 -38.18 17.43
N PRO A 163 19.71 -37.05 17.25
CA PRO A 163 21.13 -37.00 17.58
C PRO A 163 21.28 -37.04 19.09
N THR A 164 21.62 -38.20 19.64
CA THR A 164 22.10 -38.31 21.01
C THR A 164 23.48 -37.66 21.07
N ALA A 165 23.58 -36.57 21.82
CA ALA A 165 24.81 -35.80 21.99
C ALA A 165 25.82 -36.63 22.78
N ARG A 166 26.69 -37.35 22.06
CA ARG A 166 27.91 -37.95 22.61
C ARG A 166 29.10 -37.06 22.22
N PRO A 167 30.03 -36.73 23.14
CA PRO A 167 31.25 -36.02 22.79
C PRO A 167 32.09 -36.94 21.90
N GLY A 168 32.38 -36.49 20.68
CA GLY A 168 32.94 -37.33 19.60
C GLY A 168 31.99 -37.54 18.42
N GLN A 169 30.94 -36.71 18.29
CA GLN A 169 29.96 -36.82 17.21
C GLN A 169 30.66 -36.90 15.84
N PRO A 170 30.53 -38.01 15.10
CA PRO A 170 31.02 -38.07 13.73
C PRO A 170 30.30 -36.97 12.97
N VAL A 171 31.03 -36.23 12.14
CA VAL A 171 30.46 -35.35 11.11
C VAL A 171 29.46 -36.22 10.36
N LEU A 172 28.17 -36.11 10.68
CA LEU A 172 27.15 -36.90 10.04
C LEU A 172 27.27 -36.58 8.56
N ASP A 173 27.45 -37.62 7.76
CA ASP A 173 27.64 -37.48 6.33
C ASP A 173 26.46 -36.69 5.75
N ARG A 174 26.75 -35.48 5.27
CA ARG A 174 25.74 -34.56 4.72
C ARG A 174 24.97 -35.24 3.58
N ALA A 175 25.63 -36.12 2.83
CA ALA A 175 24.99 -36.90 1.78
C ALA A 175 23.93 -37.86 2.35
N LYS A 176 24.24 -38.50 3.49
CA LYS A 176 23.29 -39.37 4.19
C LYS A 176 22.09 -38.59 4.71
N GLN A 177 22.30 -37.42 5.32
CA GLN A 177 21.20 -36.56 5.80
C GLN A 177 20.30 -36.10 4.64
N LEU A 178 20.89 -35.75 3.50
CA LEU A 178 20.14 -35.36 2.31
C LEU A 178 19.31 -36.52 1.76
N ALA A 179 19.88 -37.73 1.71
CA ALA A 179 19.17 -38.93 1.26
C ALA A 179 18.03 -39.32 2.21
N GLU A 180 18.23 -39.24 3.52
CA GLU A 180 17.19 -39.48 4.53
C GLU A 180 16.07 -38.43 4.42
N PHE A 181 16.41 -37.16 4.23
CA PHE A 181 15.42 -36.10 4.04
C PHE A 181 14.63 -36.27 2.73
N ALA A 182 15.29 -36.64 1.63
CA ALA A 182 14.63 -36.95 0.37
C ALA A 182 13.60 -38.09 0.55
N ALA A 183 14.00 -39.19 1.19
CA ALA A 183 13.09 -40.31 1.47
C ALA A 183 11.91 -39.89 2.38
N PHE A 184 12.14 -39.02 3.36
CA PHE A 184 11.08 -38.47 4.20
C PHE A 184 10.07 -37.63 3.40
N VAL A 185 10.55 -36.80 2.48
CA VAL A 185 9.70 -35.99 1.58
C VAL A 185 8.86 -36.88 0.68
N ASP A 186 9.39 -37.99 0.19
CA ASP A 186 8.64 -38.95 -0.63
C ASP A 186 7.52 -39.61 0.20
N GLN A 187 7.84 -40.04 1.42
CA GLN A 187 6.89 -40.66 2.36
C GLN A 187 5.74 -39.75 2.79
N ALA A 188 5.93 -38.42 2.78
CA ALA A 188 4.86 -37.47 3.12
C ALA A 188 3.61 -37.61 2.23
N GLY A 189 3.70 -38.27 1.06
CA GLY A 189 2.52 -38.53 0.23
C GLY A 189 2.06 -37.32 -0.59
N LYS A 190 0.78 -37.21 -0.90
CA LYS A 190 0.23 -36.07 -1.68
C LYS A 190 0.00 -34.87 -0.77
N VAL A 191 0.07 -33.65 -1.30
CA VAL A 191 -0.31 -32.44 -0.54
C VAL A 191 -1.73 -32.64 0.00
N ASP A 192 -1.92 -32.29 1.28
CA ASP A 192 -3.17 -32.42 2.06
C ASP A 192 -3.62 -33.84 2.45
N SER A 193 -2.87 -34.90 2.13
CA SER A 193 -3.17 -36.24 2.66
C SER A 193 -2.90 -36.34 4.17
N ASP A 194 -3.46 -37.35 4.83
CA ASP A 194 -3.21 -37.57 6.27
C ASP A 194 -1.71 -37.79 6.56
N SER A 195 -1.01 -38.51 5.68
CA SER A 195 0.45 -38.67 5.75
C SER A 195 1.19 -37.33 5.65
N TRP A 196 0.69 -36.39 4.85
CA TRP A 196 1.30 -35.07 4.68
C TRP A 196 1.15 -34.24 5.96
N ARG A 197 -0.06 -34.22 6.54
CA ARG A 197 -0.34 -33.54 7.82
C ARG A 197 0.51 -34.12 8.94
N GLN A 198 0.62 -35.44 9.03
CA GLN A 198 1.50 -36.11 10.00
C GLN A 198 2.96 -35.72 9.81
N SER A 199 3.45 -35.63 8.58
CA SER A 199 4.82 -35.16 8.29
C SER A 199 5.03 -33.69 8.65
N CYS A 200 4.04 -32.81 8.41
CA CYS A 200 4.08 -31.42 8.84
C CYS A 200 4.15 -31.32 10.37
N ASP A 201 3.25 -32.01 11.08
CA ASP A 201 3.22 -32.05 12.54
C ASP A 201 4.53 -32.59 13.10
N TYR A 202 5.07 -33.65 12.49
CA TYR A 202 6.34 -34.23 12.89
C TYR A 202 7.50 -33.23 12.78
N LEU A 203 7.59 -32.47 11.68
CA LEU A 203 8.59 -31.42 11.48
C LEU A 203 8.40 -30.24 12.45
N ALA A 204 7.16 -29.83 12.68
CA ALA A 204 6.83 -28.72 13.59
C ALA A 204 7.26 -29.02 15.05
N HIS A 205 7.23 -30.28 15.47
CA HIS A 205 7.63 -30.72 16.81
C HIS A 205 9.12 -31.11 16.94
N GLN A 206 9.92 -31.01 15.87
CA GLN A 206 11.36 -31.22 15.97
C GLN A 206 12.05 -30.11 16.77
N ASP A 207 13.21 -30.41 17.34
CA ASP A 207 14.03 -29.38 17.97
C ASP A 207 14.53 -28.35 16.94
N ALA A 208 14.79 -27.12 17.41
CA ALA A 208 15.16 -26.00 16.55
C ALA A 208 16.43 -26.27 15.70
N ARG A 209 17.36 -27.12 16.16
CA ARG A 209 18.55 -27.48 15.38
C ARG A 209 18.17 -28.38 14.22
N SER A 210 17.34 -29.39 14.45
CA SER A 210 16.81 -30.28 13.40
C SER A 210 15.99 -29.50 12.37
N GLN A 211 15.15 -28.56 12.80
CA GLN A 211 14.40 -27.69 11.88
C GLN A 211 15.32 -26.84 10.98
N ARG A 212 16.37 -26.23 11.56
CA ARG A 212 17.36 -25.47 10.77
C ARG A 212 18.11 -26.35 9.76
N ILE A 213 18.44 -27.57 10.15
CA ILE A 213 19.07 -28.54 9.24
C ILE A 213 18.13 -28.82 8.06
N VAL A 214 16.87 -29.15 8.33
CA VAL A 214 15.86 -29.39 7.29
C VAL A 214 15.72 -28.20 6.34
N VAL A 215 15.57 -26.98 6.88
CA VAL A 215 15.51 -25.74 6.07
C VAL A 215 16.74 -25.58 5.16
N SER A 216 17.93 -25.94 5.66
CA SER A 216 19.18 -25.86 4.90
C SER A 216 19.35 -26.98 3.85
N LEU A 217 18.64 -28.11 4.00
CA LEU A 217 18.70 -29.25 3.08
C LEU A 217 17.81 -29.07 1.85
N VAL A 218 16.68 -28.37 1.95
CA VAL A 218 15.75 -28.16 0.82
C VAL A 218 16.45 -27.64 -0.46
N PRO A 219 17.31 -26.60 -0.41
CA PRO A 219 17.99 -26.09 -1.61
C PRO A 219 18.94 -27.11 -2.27
N GLN A 220 19.36 -28.15 -1.55
CA GLN A 220 20.35 -29.15 -1.97
C GLN A 220 19.73 -30.36 -2.68
N LEU A 221 18.40 -30.52 -2.64
CA LEU A 221 17.70 -31.60 -3.33
C LEU A 221 17.88 -31.47 -4.85
N VAL A 222 18.29 -32.54 -5.52
CA VAL A 222 18.60 -32.55 -6.96
C VAL A 222 17.33 -32.51 -7.81
N ASP A 223 16.35 -33.35 -7.49
CA ASP A 223 15.08 -33.42 -8.22
C ASP A 223 14.23 -32.16 -7.98
N PRO A 224 13.84 -31.40 -9.04
CA PRO A 224 13.01 -30.22 -8.88
C PRO A 224 11.62 -30.50 -8.31
N GLN A 225 11.02 -31.67 -8.59
CA GLN A 225 9.67 -32.00 -8.08
C GLN A 225 9.73 -32.30 -6.58
N GLN A 226 10.67 -33.15 -6.16
CA GLN A 226 10.94 -33.40 -4.75
C GLN A 226 11.34 -32.12 -4.00
N ARG A 227 12.14 -31.24 -4.62
CA ARG A 227 12.50 -29.94 -4.03
C ARG A 227 11.28 -29.06 -3.80
N LYS A 228 10.37 -28.95 -4.78
CA LYS A 228 9.12 -28.19 -4.62
C LYS A 228 8.26 -28.79 -3.50
N LYS A 229 8.12 -30.11 -3.48
CA LYS A 229 7.38 -30.82 -2.43
C LYS A 229 7.98 -30.58 -1.04
N ALA A 230 9.30 -30.64 -0.91
CA ALA A 230 10.01 -30.34 0.33
C ALA A 230 9.83 -28.88 0.76
N PHE A 231 9.86 -27.94 -0.20
CA PHE A 231 9.58 -26.53 0.04
C PHE A 231 8.17 -26.32 0.63
N ASP A 232 7.15 -26.93 0.02
CA ASP A 232 5.76 -26.83 0.49
C ASP A 232 5.58 -27.46 1.88
N LEU A 233 6.21 -28.63 2.11
CA LEU A 233 6.16 -29.35 3.37
C LEU A 233 6.75 -28.53 4.53
N VAL A 234 7.93 -27.95 4.30
CA VAL A 234 8.61 -27.14 5.31
C VAL A 234 7.89 -25.81 5.54
N CYS A 235 7.31 -25.19 4.50
CA CYS A 235 6.47 -23.99 4.67
C CYS A 235 5.25 -24.30 5.54
N ALA A 236 4.54 -25.40 5.27
CA ALA A 236 3.38 -25.82 6.04
C ALA A 236 3.74 -26.13 7.50
N ALA A 237 4.87 -26.81 7.74
CA ALA A 237 5.35 -27.11 9.08
C ALA A 237 5.80 -25.87 9.87
N ALA A 238 6.29 -24.83 9.20
CA ALA A 238 6.80 -23.63 9.85
C ALA A 238 5.70 -22.72 10.44
N ALA A 239 4.44 -22.87 9.99
CA ALA A 239 3.29 -22.09 10.44
C ALA A 239 3.62 -20.58 10.52
N ASP A 240 3.55 -19.97 11.71
CA ASP A 240 3.82 -18.54 11.92
C ASP A 240 5.25 -18.10 11.55
N SER A 241 6.20 -19.04 11.51
CA SER A 241 7.60 -18.78 11.11
C SER A 241 7.85 -18.91 9.60
N GLN A 242 6.83 -19.22 8.80
CA GLN A 242 6.95 -19.44 7.35
C GLN A 242 7.62 -18.24 6.64
N ARG A 243 7.24 -17.01 6.97
CA ARG A 243 7.80 -15.80 6.34
C ARG A 243 9.32 -15.70 6.54
N MET A 244 9.82 -16.03 7.73
CA MET A 244 11.26 -16.03 8.03
C MET A 244 12.02 -17.09 7.22
N VAL A 245 11.44 -18.28 7.09
CA VAL A 245 12.00 -19.36 6.26
C VAL A 245 12.07 -18.94 4.79
N LEU A 246 11.00 -18.32 4.27
CA LEU A 246 10.96 -17.83 2.90
C LEU A 246 12.01 -16.74 2.63
N PHE A 247 12.18 -15.77 3.55
CA PHE A 247 13.24 -14.76 3.44
C PHE A 247 14.63 -15.38 3.43
N HIS A 248 14.88 -16.38 4.28
CA HIS A 248 16.14 -17.13 4.25
C HIS A 248 16.37 -17.79 2.89
N TRP A 249 15.32 -18.35 2.28
CA TRP A 249 15.41 -18.98 0.97
C TRP A 249 15.56 -18.02 -0.22
N LEU A 250 15.32 -16.72 -0.05
CA LEU A 250 15.64 -15.72 -1.09
C LEU A 250 17.14 -15.63 -1.41
N ALA A 251 18.00 -16.11 -0.50
CA ALA A 251 19.45 -16.20 -0.69
C ALA A 251 19.86 -17.40 -1.59
N TYR A 252 18.98 -18.39 -1.79
CA TYR A 252 19.28 -19.60 -2.54
C TYR A 252 18.66 -19.55 -3.93
N GLN A 253 19.48 -19.48 -4.98
CA GLN A 253 19.01 -19.34 -6.37
C GLN A 253 18.02 -20.44 -6.80
N SER A 254 18.17 -21.67 -6.28
CA SER A 254 17.33 -22.82 -6.59
C SER A 254 15.91 -22.75 -6.03
N LEU A 255 15.68 -21.95 -4.97
CA LEU A 255 14.38 -21.78 -4.31
C LEU A 255 13.84 -20.37 -4.44
N ARG A 256 14.68 -19.40 -4.79
CA ARG A 256 14.37 -17.97 -4.77
C ARG A 256 13.06 -17.63 -5.47
N ALA A 257 12.82 -18.16 -6.68
CA ALA A 257 11.61 -17.87 -7.43
C ALA A 257 10.34 -18.34 -6.69
N MET A 258 10.35 -19.56 -6.14
CA MET A 258 9.23 -20.10 -5.35
C MET A 258 9.05 -19.32 -4.03
N ALA A 259 10.15 -18.99 -3.36
CA ALA A 259 10.13 -18.24 -2.11
C ALA A 259 9.55 -16.84 -2.29
N PHE A 260 10.00 -16.12 -3.32
CA PHE A 260 9.50 -14.78 -3.64
C PHE A 260 8.04 -14.82 -4.10
N GLU A 261 7.67 -15.78 -4.95
CA GLU A 261 6.29 -15.98 -5.38
C GLU A 261 5.35 -16.16 -4.19
N ARG A 262 5.72 -17.04 -3.25
CA ARG A 262 4.92 -17.30 -2.05
C ARG A 262 4.83 -16.08 -1.14
N LEU A 263 5.95 -15.40 -0.90
CA LEU A 263 6.00 -14.15 -0.13
C LEU A 263 5.10 -13.08 -0.75
N ALA A 264 5.13 -12.92 -2.07
CA ALA A 264 4.33 -11.93 -2.78
C ALA A 264 2.84 -12.27 -2.80
N SER A 265 2.47 -13.56 -2.96
CA SER A 265 1.05 -13.97 -3.02
C SER A 265 0.30 -13.78 -1.70
N GLU A 266 1.01 -13.89 -0.57
CA GLU A 266 0.43 -13.76 0.78
C GLU A 266 0.65 -12.37 1.38
N ALA A 267 1.39 -11.49 0.70
CA ALA A 267 1.77 -10.18 1.24
C ALA A 267 0.59 -9.21 1.28
N THR A 268 0.39 -8.59 2.45
CA THR A 268 -0.29 -7.29 2.54
C THR A 268 0.51 -6.21 1.82
N VAL A 269 -0.08 -5.06 1.50
CA VAL A 269 0.66 -3.93 0.86
C VAL A 269 1.92 -3.56 1.63
N GLY A 270 1.83 -3.45 2.96
CA GLY A 270 3.00 -3.12 3.79
C GLY A 270 4.12 -4.14 3.62
N GLN A 271 3.77 -5.43 3.58
CA GLN A 271 4.72 -6.51 3.33
C GLN A 271 5.22 -6.53 1.88
N SER A 272 4.42 -6.11 0.89
CA SER A 272 4.87 -5.98 -0.50
C SER A 272 5.89 -4.84 -0.64
N ILE A 273 5.74 -3.76 0.13
CA ILE A 273 6.71 -2.65 0.18
C ILE A 273 8.04 -3.15 0.74
N GLU A 274 8.03 -3.95 1.81
CA GLU A 274 9.26 -4.58 2.34
C GLU A 274 9.96 -5.48 1.31
N LEU A 275 9.20 -6.12 0.40
CA LEU A 275 9.75 -7.01 -0.62
C LEU A 275 10.41 -6.27 -1.79
N ILE A 276 10.23 -4.95 -1.91
CA ILE A 276 10.81 -4.14 -3.00
C ILE A 276 12.34 -4.31 -3.04
N ASP A 277 13.01 -4.21 -1.89
CA ASP A 277 14.46 -4.32 -1.79
C ASP A 277 14.99 -5.72 -2.16
N TYR A 278 14.10 -6.71 -2.15
CA TYR A 278 14.42 -8.08 -2.50
C TYR A 278 14.15 -8.41 -3.97
N ALA A 279 13.48 -7.57 -4.76
CA ALA A 279 13.13 -7.88 -6.15
C ALA A 279 14.35 -7.74 -7.10
N LYS A 280 14.79 -8.85 -7.70
CA LYS A 280 15.98 -8.88 -8.57
C LYS A 280 15.67 -8.76 -10.07
N ASN A 281 14.55 -9.31 -10.52
CA ASN A 281 14.20 -9.41 -11.93
C ASN A 281 12.87 -8.69 -12.24
N ASP A 282 12.61 -8.41 -13.51
CA ASP A 282 11.43 -7.67 -13.94
C ASP A 282 10.09 -8.37 -13.62
N PRO A 283 9.97 -9.71 -13.69
CA PRO A 283 8.77 -10.41 -13.23
C PRO A 283 8.47 -10.19 -11.74
N GLU A 284 9.49 -10.26 -10.88
CA GLU A 284 9.37 -9.98 -9.43
C GLU A 284 8.90 -8.54 -9.20
N ARG A 285 9.53 -7.56 -9.87
CA ARG A 285 9.17 -6.14 -9.80
C ARG A 285 7.74 -5.89 -10.27
N THR A 286 7.37 -6.45 -11.41
CA THR A 286 6.03 -6.29 -12.01
C THR A 286 4.95 -6.84 -11.09
N ARG A 287 5.18 -7.99 -10.48
CA ARG A 287 4.24 -8.59 -9.52
C ARG A 287 4.04 -7.69 -8.30
N LEU A 288 5.11 -7.16 -7.71
CA LEU A 288 4.98 -6.24 -6.57
C LEU A 288 4.24 -4.95 -6.96
N CYS A 289 4.60 -4.33 -8.08
CA CYS A 289 3.92 -3.12 -8.56
C CYS A 289 2.41 -3.37 -8.78
N ARG A 290 2.01 -4.53 -9.32
CA ARG A 290 0.61 -4.91 -9.49
C ARG A 290 -0.15 -5.00 -8.17
N ILE A 291 0.42 -5.71 -7.19
CA ILE A 291 -0.18 -5.82 -5.85
C ILE A 291 -0.35 -4.44 -5.21
N ILE A 292 0.67 -3.58 -5.33
CA ILE A 292 0.63 -2.22 -4.81
C ILE A 292 -0.44 -1.38 -5.54
N ALA A 293 -0.47 -1.44 -6.87
CA ALA A 293 -1.40 -0.68 -7.72
C ALA A 293 -2.86 -1.08 -7.50
N ALA A 294 -3.14 -2.38 -7.36
CA ALA A 294 -4.48 -2.91 -7.16
C ALA A 294 -5.04 -2.63 -5.75
N SER A 295 -4.18 -2.36 -4.78
CA SER A 295 -4.62 -2.13 -3.41
C SER A 295 -5.23 -0.74 -3.20
N PRO A 296 -6.32 -0.59 -2.41
CA PRO A 296 -6.91 0.70 -2.09
C PRO A 296 -6.11 1.52 -1.05
N ASP A 297 -4.98 1.03 -0.52
CA ASP A 297 -4.15 1.77 0.45
C ASP A 297 -3.62 3.07 -0.17
N SER A 298 -3.80 4.20 0.52
CA SER A 298 -3.31 5.51 0.06
C SER A 298 -1.79 5.56 -0.08
N ARG A 299 -1.05 4.74 0.70
CA ARG A 299 0.42 4.66 0.61
C ARG A 299 0.88 4.06 -0.72
N SER A 300 0.04 3.27 -1.40
CA SER A 300 0.40 2.66 -2.68
C SER A 300 0.77 3.69 -3.74
N VAL A 301 0.06 4.82 -3.81
CA VAL A 301 0.35 5.88 -4.78
C VAL A 301 1.76 6.44 -4.57
N GLU A 302 2.12 6.72 -3.32
CA GLU A 302 3.41 7.28 -2.96
C GLU A 302 4.57 6.35 -3.32
N VAL A 303 4.38 5.04 -3.08
CA VAL A 303 5.36 4.03 -3.42
C VAL A 303 5.49 3.87 -4.94
N LEU A 304 4.38 3.84 -5.68
CA LEU A 304 4.44 3.78 -7.15
C LEU A 304 5.14 4.98 -7.76
N LEU A 305 4.91 6.19 -7.20
CA LEU A 305 5.61 7.39 -7.61
C LEU A 305 7.10 7.28 -7.33
N GLU A 306 7.51 6.85 -6.13
CA GLU A 306 8.92 6.62 -5.79
C GLU A 306 9.57 5.60 -6.74
N LEU A 307 8.92 4.47 -6.98
CA LEU A 307 9.40 3.43 -7.88
C LEU A 307 9.53 3.92 -9.33
N ALA A 308 8.63 4.79 -9.82
CA ALA A 308 8.72 5.32 -11.18
C ALA A 308 9.99 6.17 -11.43
N HIS A 309 10.59 6.73 -10.37
CA HIS A 309 11.85 7.46 -10.48
C HIS A 309 13.02 6.54 -10.82
N ASP A 310 13.01 5.29 -10.34
CA ASP A 310 14.03 4.30 -10.67
C ASP A 310 13.74 3.65 -12.03
N ALA A 311 14.70 3.80 -12.96
CA ALA A 311 14.63 3.26 -14.31
C ALA A 311 14.32 1.76 -14.34
N ARG A 312 14.81 1.00 -13.35
CA ARG A 312 14.63 -0.46 -13.24
C ARG A 312 13.19 -0.87 -12.98
N TRP A 313 12.42 0.03 -12.40
CA TRP A 313 11.04 -0.22 -12.01
C TRP A 313 10.05 0.37 -13.02
N ARG A 314 10.47 1.24 -13.94
CA ARG A 314 9.56 1.90 -14.90
C ARG A 314 8.75 0.91 -15.74
N SER A 315 9.38 -0.15 -16.26
CA SER A 315 8.66 -1.20 -17.00
C SER A 315 7.60 -1.92 -16.14
N ALA A 316 7.96 -2.25 -14.90
CA ALA A 316 7.07 -2.87 -13.93
C ALA A 316 5.91 -1.95 -13.52
N VAL A 317 6.19 -0.67 -13.24
CA VAL A 317 5.19 0.35 -12.89
C VAL A 317 4.24 0.59 -14.06
N GLY A 318 4.77 0.80 -15.28
CA GLY A 318 3.95 0.99 -16.48
C GLY A 318 3.04 -0.20 -16.77
N THR A 319 3.54 -1.42 -16.56
CA THR A 319 2.73 -2.64 -16.69
C THR A 319 1.65 -2.74 -15.58
N ALA A 320 1.99 -2.36 -14.35
CA ALA A 320 1.08 -2.40 -13.21
C ALA A 320 0.00 -1.32 -13.26
N SER A 321 0.20 -0.21 -13.98
CA SER A 321 -0.81 0.83 -14.19
C SER A 321 -2.13 0.30 -14.79
N ARG A 322 -2.11 -0.89 -15.41
CA ARG A 322 -3.31 -1.59 -15.89
C ARG A 322 -4.24 -2.06 -14.77
N GLU A 323 -3.67 -2.32 -13.60
CA GLU A 323 -4.37 -2.81 -12.41
C GLU A 323 -4.52 -1.68 -11.37
N LEU A 324 -4.33 -0.42 -11.78
CA LEU A 324 -4.40 0.72 -10.89
C LEU A 324 -5.81 0.85 -10.28
N HIS A 325 -5.88 0.84 -8.95
CA HIS A 325 -7.12 0.99 -8.23
C HIS A 325 -7.78 2.36 -8.54
N PRO A 326 -9.10 2.45 -8.78
CA PRO A 326 -9.76 3.70 -9.19
C PRO A 326 -9.57 4.89 -8.24
N SER A 327 -9.42 4.63 -6.92
CA SER A 327 -9.15 5.69 -5.93
C SER A 327 -7.82 6.42 -6.16
N HIS A 328 -6.88 5.80 -6.85
CA HIS A 328 -5.53 6.34 -7.07
C HIS A 328 -5.50 7.37 -8.18
N VAL A 329 -6.41 7.28 -9.15
CA VAL A 329 -6.47 8.18 -10.31
C VAL A 329 -6.61 9.63 -9.85
N GLN A 330 -7.56 9.92 -8.95
CA GLN A 330 -7.74 11.27 -8.44
C GLN A 330 -6.52 11.76 -7.66
N THR A 331 -5.91 10.90 -6.85
CA THR A 331 -4.70 11.22 -6.07
C THR A 331 -3.52 11.54 -7.00
N LEU A 332 -3.34 10.77 -8.07
CA LEU A 332 -2.31 11.02 -9.09
C LEU A 332 -2.57 12.32 -9.85
N ILE A 333 -3.82 12.62 -10.22
CA ILE A 333 -4.20 13.90 -10.84
C ILE A 333 -3.87 15.07 -9.90
N MET A 334 -4.06 14.89 -8.58
CA MET A 334 -3.64 15.91 -7.61
C MET A 334 -2.12 16.07 -7.55
N ARG A 335 -1.37 14.98 -7.64
CA ARG A 335 0.11 14.99 -7.67
C ARG A 335 0.69 15.67 -8.92
N MET A 336 -0.09 15.82 -10.00
CA MET A 336 0.28 16.66 -11.15
C MET A 336 0.36 18.16 -10.83
N ARG A 337 -0.20 18.61 -9.71
CA ARG A 337 -0.11 20.00 -9.23
C ARG A 337 1.08 20.25 -8.31
N ASP A 338 1.82 19.21 -7.97
CA ASP A 338 2.94 19.31 -7.06
C ASP A 338 3.99 20.30 -7.61
N ARG A 339 4.66 21.05 -6.73
CA ARG A 339 5.75 21.96 -7.15
C ARG A 339 6.96 21.15 -7.61
N ASN A 340 7.14 19.96 -7.05
CA ASN A 340 8.23 19.04 -7.37
C ASN A 340 8.05 18.45 -8.77
N SER A 341 8.94 18.83 -9.69
CA SER A 341 8.89 18.40 -11.09
C SER A 341 9.02 16.87 -11.24
N PRO A 342 9.97 16.18 -10.59
CA PRO A 342 10.01 14.72 -10.52
C PRO A 342 8.69 14.05 -10.16
N VAL A 343 7.99 14.53 -9.13
CA VAL A 343 6.69 13.97 -8.69
C VAL A 343 5.63 14.13 -9.77
N ARG A 344 5.58 15.30 -10.44
CA ARG A 344 4.68 15.51 -11.59
C ARG A 344 4.99 14.56 -12.73
N THR A 345 6.26 14.38 -13.07
CA THR A 345 6.68 13.46 -14.14
C THR A 345 6.28 12.02 -13.82
N ALA A 346 6.46 11.58 -12.58
CA ALA A 346 6.03 10.25 -12.13
C ALA A 346 4.52 10.06 -12.17
N ALA A 347 3.75 11.05 -11.70
CA ALA A 347 2.31 11.01 -11.78
C ALA A 347 1.82 10.96 -13.24
N ALA A 348 2.42 11.77 -14.11
CA ALA A 348 2.14 11.77 -15.55
C ALA A 348 2.46 10.41 -16.16
N PHE A 349 3.61 9.83 -15.86
CA PHE A 349 4.04 8.52 -16.36
C PHE A 349 3.08 7.39 -15.96
N VAL A 350 2.70 7.33 -14.68
CA VAL A 350 1.78 6.30 -14.17
C VAL A 350 0.43 6.42 -14.87
N LEU A 351 -0.12 7.64 -14.97
CA LEU A 351 -1.40 7.91 -15.64
C LEU A 351 -1.35 7.72 -17.17
N ALA A 352 -0.21 8.04 -17.80
CA ALA A 352 0.03 7.77 -19.22
C ALA A 352 -0.01 6.28 -19.54
N SER A 353 0.43 5.46 -18.59
CA SER A 353 0.51 4.00 -18.73
C SER A 353 -0.81 3.26 -18.45
N VAL A 354 -1.84 3.96 -17.96
CA VAL A 354 -3.17 3.34 -17.73
C VAL A 354 -3.81 3.02 -19.09
N PRO A 355 -4.24 1.78 -19.36
CA PRO A 355 -4.88 1.44 -20.62
C PRO A 355 -6.30 1.99 -20.70
N GLY A 356 -6.77 2.21 -21.93
CA GLY A 356 -8.19 2.45 -22.21
C GLY A 356 -8.64 3.91 -22.25
N GLU A 357 -9.74 4.12 -22.95
CA GLU A 357 -10.38 5.42 -23.23
C GLU A 357 -11.19 5.97 -22.04
N GLN A 358 -11.53 5.12 -21.08
CA GLN A 358 -12.33 5.53 -19.91
C GLN A 358 -11.66 6.62 -19.10
N LEU A 359 -10.32 6.56 -18.94
CA LEU A 359 -9.59 7.62 -18.26
C LEU A 359 -9.66 8.95 -19.04
N ASP A 360 -9.57 8.90 -20.38
CA ASP A 360 -9.66 10.09 -21.22
C ASP A 360 -11.04 10.76 -21.09
N GLN A 361 -12.12 9.96 -21.02
CA GLN A 361 -13.48 10.44 -20.78
C GLN A 361 -13.62 11.09 -19.39
N VAL A 362 -13.07 10.47 -18.35
CA VAL A 362 -13.07 11.03 -16.99
C VAL A 362 -12.32 12.37 -16.97
N LEU A 363 -11.14 12.44 -17.58
CA LEU A 363 -10.34 13.66 -17.67
C LEU A 363 -11.06 14.76 -18.45
N ALA A 364 -11.66 14.43 -19.60
CA ALA A 364 -12.48 15.35 -20.39
C ALA A 364 -13.65 15.90 -19.56
N SER A 365 -14.38 15.04 -18.84
CA SER A 365 -15.49 15.45 -17.98
C SER A 365 -15.04 16.39 -16.85
N MET A 366 -13.85 16.16 -16.26
CA MET A 366 -13.28 17.02 -15.23
C MET A 366 -12.97 18.41 -15.78
N ILE A 367 -12.41 18.47 -16.98
CA ILE A 367 -12.07 19.71 -17.68
C ILE A 367 -13.33 20.54 -17.96
N LEU A 368 -14.36 19.91 -18.53
CA LEU A 368 -15.64 20.55 -18.86
C LEU A 368 -16.34 21.08 -17.60
N ARG A 369 -16.31 20.31 -16.49
CA ARG A 369 -16.85 20.72 -15.19
C ARG A 369 -16.05 21.81 -14.48
N GLY A 370 -14.93 22.28 -15.04
CA GLY A 370 -14.13 23.34 -14.45
C GLY A 370 -13.21 22.91 -13.31
N ARG A 371 -13.13 21.62 -12.99
CA ARG A 371 -12.34 21.11 -11.86
C ARG A 371 -11.04 20.49 -12.37
N PHE A 372 -9.91 20.90 -11.78
CA PHE A 372 -8.59 20.35 -12.11
C PHE A 372 -8.23 20.42 -13.61
N ARG A 373 -8.69 21.48 -14.31
CA ARG A 373 -8.49 21.66 -15.77
C ARG A 373 -7.03 21.45 -16.20
N GLN A 374 -6.11 22.20 -15.59
CA GLN A 374 -4.69 22.15 -15.96
C GLN A 374 -4.07 20.75 -15.74
N PRO A 375 -4.18 20.11 -14.55
CA PRO A 375 -3.74 18.72 -14.36
C PRO A 375 -4.35 17.73 -15.35
N ALA A 376 -5.65 17.83 -15.62
CA ALA A 376 -6.31 16.91 -16.53
C ALA A 376 -5.81 17.08 -17.97
N TYR A 377 -5.57 18.31 -18.41
CA TYR A 377 -4.91 18.58 -19.70
C TYR A 377 -3.50 18.01 -19.76
N LEU A 378 -2.70 18.15 -18.69
CA LEU A 378 -1.36 17.55 -18.63
C LEU A 378 -1.40 16.04 -18.83
N VAL A 379 -2.36 15.37 -18.19
CA VAL A 379 -2.53 13.93 -18.32
C VAL A 379 -2.97 13.55 -19.73
N LEU A 380 -3.95 14.25 -20.32
CA LEU A 380 -4.37 13.99 -21.71
C LEU A 380 -3.20 14.15 -22.70
N MET A 381 -2.36 15.19 -22.52
CA MET A 381 -1.16 15.38 -23.34
C MET A 381 -0.11 14.27 -23.13
N SER A 382 0.00 13.72 -21.92
CA SER A 382 0.93 12.62 -21.62
C SER A 382 0.51 11.27 -22.22
N ARG A 383 -0.80 11.06 -22.43
CA ARG A 383 -1.38 9.79 -22.87
C ARG A 383 -1.30 9.56 -24.37
N ASP A 384 -1.33 10.64 -25.15
CA ASP A 384 -1.18 10.63 -26.61
C ASP A 384 -2.13 9.64 -27.35
N THR A 385 -3.31 9.36 -26.77
CA THR A 385 -4.33 8.51 -27.40
C THR A 385 -5.08 9.28 -28.50
N PRO A 386 -5.68 8.60 -29.50
CA PRO A 386 -6.52 9.25 -30.50
C PRO A 386 -7.64 10.10 -29.90
N GLN A 387 -8.29 9.60 -28.84
CA GLN A 387 -9.34 10.33 -28.14
C GLN A 387 -8.81 11.56 -27.40
N ALA A 388 -7.68 11.43 -26.69
CA ALA A 388 -7.05 12.58 -26.04
C ALA A 388 -6.67 13.65 -27.07
N ARG A 389 -6.09 13.26 -28.22
CA ARG A 389 -5.75 14.18 -29.31
C ARG A 389 -6.99 14.88 -29.88
N ALA A 390 -8.07 14.14 -30.14
CA ALA A 390 -9.32 14.69 -30.65
C ALA A 390 -9.92 15.72 -29.67
N PHE A 391 -9.98 15.36 -28.38
CA PHE A 391 -10.45 16.28 -27.34
C PHE A 391 -9.54 17.52 -27.22
N LEU A 392 -8.22 17.36 -27.25
CA LEU A 392 -7.28 18.49 -27.18
C LEU A 392 -7.41 19.42 -28.40
N ALA A 393 -7.65 18.88 -29.59
CA ALA A 393 -7.92 19.67 -30.79
C ALA A 393 -9.21 20.48 -30.67
N GLN A 394 -10.29 19.86 -30.17
CA GLN A 394 -11.55 20.54 -29.92
C GLN A 394 -11.45 21.57 -28.78
N ALA A 395 -10.71 21.27 -27.72
CA ALA A 395 -10.48 22.22 -26.63
C ALA A 395 -9.68 23.44 -27.10
N ALA A 396 -8.82 23.29 -28.11
CA ALA A 396 -8.06 24.40 -28.70
C ALA A 396 -8.90 25.35 -29.57
N SER A 397 -10.05 24.90 -30.11
CA SER A 397 -10.98 25.78 -30.83
C SER A 397 -11.95 26.52 -29.92
N ARG A 398 -12.05 26.11 -28.65
CA ARG A 398 -12.96 26.65 -27.64
C ARG A 398 -12.29 27.75 -26.80
N GLN A 399 -12.79 28.98 -26.92
CA GLN A 399 -12.23 30.16 -26.23
C GLN A 399 -12.25 30.04 -24.69
N ASP A 400 -13.27 29.39 -24.13
CA ASP A 400 -13.46 29.19 -22.68
C ASP A 400 -12.44 28.20 -22.06
N LEU A 401 -11.91 27.30 -22.87
CA LEU A 401 -10.99 26.24 -22.47
C LEU A 401 -9.52 26.57 -22.76
N THR A 402 -9.29 27.48 -23.70
CA THR A 402 -7.97 27.84 -24.22
C THR A 402 -6.97 28.27 -23.14
N PRO A 403 -7.30 29.15 -22.16
CA PRO A 403 -6.30 29.62 -21.19
C PRO A 403 -5.70 28.50 -20.32
N ALA A 404 -6.55 27.57 -19.86
CA ALA A 404 -6.11 26.43 -19.05
C ALA A 404 -5.27 25.44 -19.87
N LEU A 405 -5.63 25.24 -21.14
CA LEU A 405 -4.86 24.40 -22.06
C LEU A 405 -3.48 25.02 -22.37
N VAL A 406 -3.41 26.33 -22.63
CA VAL A 406 -2.14 27.04 -22.87
C VAL A 406 -1.23 26.94 -21.66
N SER A 407 -1.77 27.20 -20.45
CA SER A 407 -1.02 26.99 -19.21
C SER A 407 -0.53 25.55 -19.08
N ALA A 408 -1.39 24.56 -19.31
CA ALA A 408 -0.99 23.16 -19.27
C ALA A 408 0.13 22.85 -20.26
N ARG A 409 0.08 23.38 -21.50
CA ARG A 409 1.14 23.17 -22.51
C ARG A 409 2.50 23.69 -22.05
N ILE A 410 2.55 24.86 -21.42
CA ILE A 410 3.78 25.43 -20.86
C ILE A 410 4.36 24.49 -19.79
N HIS A 411 3.51 23.99 -18.88
CA HIS A 411 3.96 23.04 -17.86
C HIS A 411 4.34 21.67 -18.42
N PHE A 412 3.65 21.21 -19.48
CA PHE A 412 3.95 19.95 -20.14
C PHE A 412 5.31 20.00 -20.83
N ALA A 413 5.66 21.11 -21.49
CA ALA A 413 6.96 21.30 -22.14
C ALA A 413 8.13 21.07 -21.17
N ASN A 414 7.95 21.38 -19.88
CA ASN A 414 8.97 21.17 -18.85
C ASN A 414 9.17 19.71 -18.45
N ILE A 415 8.16 18.85 -18.59
CA ILE A 415 8.22 17.43 -18.19
C ILE A 415 8.29 16.48 -19.40
N GLN A 416 7.92 16.95 -20.59
CA GLN A 416 7.76 16.13 -21.79
C GLN A 416 9.02 15.34 -22.17
N PRO A 417 10.24 15.93 -22.21
CA PRO A 417 11.43 15.17 -22.61
C PRO A 417 11.71 14.01 -21.65
N THR A 418 11.62 14.27 -20.34
CA THR A 418 11.84 13.26 -19.30
C THR A 418 10.74 12.19 -19.34
N LEU A 419 9.48 12.60 -19.51
CA LEU A 419 8.36 11.67 -19.62
C LEU A 419 8.49 10.76 -20.85
N GLN A 420 8.85 11.31 -22.01
CA GLN A 420 9.07 10.52 -23.23
C GLN A 420 10.20 9.52 -23.04
N GLN A 421 11.29 9.91 -22.37
CA GLN A 421 12.36 8.99 -21.99
C GLN A 421 11.83 7.87 -21.09
N TRP A 422 11.03 8.19 -20.06
CA TRP A 422 10.49 7.18 -19.14
C TRP A 422 9.53 6.21 -19.84
N ILE A 423 8.72 6.71 -20.77
CA ILE A 423 7.86 5.88 -21.62
C ILE A 423 8.72 4.96 -22.50
N ALA A 424 9.81 5.48 -23.09
CA ALA A 424 10.74 4.66 -23.88
C ALA A 424 11.39 3.56 -23.01
N ASP A 425 11.91 3.92 -21.83
CA ASP A 425 12.51 2.98 -20.88
C ASP A 425 11.52 1.88 -20.46
N SER A 426 10.24 2.24 -20.27
CA SER A 426 9.20 1.28 -19.85
C SER A 426 8.87 0.23 -20.90
N LYS A 427 9.09 0.53 -22.18
CA LYS A 427 8.88 -0.43 -23.29
C LYS A 427 10.01 -1.46 -23.38
N GLY A 428 11.11 -1.23 -22.65
CA GLY A 428 12.30 -2.05 -22.62
C GLY A 428 13.11 -1.95 -23.91
N ASN A 429 14.43 -1.79 -23.80
CA ASN A 429 15.31 -2.19 -24.90
C ASN A 429 15.25 -3.73 -24.97
N PRO A 430 14.81 -4.35 -26.08
CA PRO A 430 14.70 -5.81 -26.18
C PRO A 430 16.05 -6.55 -26.02
N HIS A 431 17.18 -5.84 -25.87
CA HIS A 431 18.53 -6.41 -25.92
C HIS A 431 19.47 -6.07 -24.75
N GLU A 432 19.08 -5.31 -23.73
CA GLU A 432 19.99 -4.97 -22.61
C GLU A 432 19.73 -5.80 -21.34
N ARG A 433 20.57 -6.83 -21.15
CA ARG A 433 20.69 -7.60 -19.91
C ARG A 433 21.29 -6.75 -18.77
N SER A 434 20.41 -6.12 -18.00
CA SER A 434 20.32 -5.96 -16.53
C SER A 434 21.53 -5.79 -15.57
N ASP A 435 22.80 -5.99 -15.92
CA ASP A 435 23.85 -6.08 -14.89
C ASP A 435 24.69 -4.81 -14.66
N THR A 436 24.80 -3.87 -15.61
CA THR A 436 25.78 -2.77 -15.53
C THR A 436 25.28 -1.46 -14.92
N SER A 437 23.97 -1.29 -14.67
CA SER A 437 23.42 -0.01 -14.18
C SER A 437 23.31 0.12 -12.65
N GLN A 438 23.89 -0.81 -11.87
CA GLN A 438 23.63 -0.97 -10.42
C GLN A 438 24.23 0.13 -9.53
N GLN A 439 25.28 0.83 -9.95
CA GLN A 439 26.06 1.67 -9.03
C GLN A 439 25.76 3.18 -9.03
N ARG A 440 25.03 3.73 -10.01
CA ARG A 440 24.85 5.20 -10.12
C ARG A 440 23.57 5.77 -9.49
N PHE A 441 22.65 4.93 -9.00
CA PHE A 441 21.29 5.39 -8.64
C PHE A 441 20.95 5.35 -7.15
N SER A 442 21.74 4.66 -6.32
CA SER A 442 21.56 4.64 -4.85
C SER A 442 21.56 6.07 -4.26
N ASP A 443 22.43 6.94 -4.78
CA ASP A 443 22.60 8.31 -4.29
C ASP A 443 21.40 9.24 -4.59
N ALA A 444 20.60 8.93 -5.63
CA ALA A 444 19.45 9.75 -6.02
C ALA A 444 18.20 9.46 -5.17
N LEU A 445 18.02 8.21 -4.72
CA LEU A 445 16.91 7.81 -3.85
C LEU A 445 17.07 8.37 -2.43
N ASP A 446 18.30 8.45 -1.93
CA ASP A 446 18.60 9.06 -0.63
C ASP A 446 18.29 10.58 -0.64
N GLY A 447 18.54 11.27 -1.76
CA GLY A 447 18.14 12.67 -1.95
C GLY A 447 16.62 12.88 -1.85
N TYR A 448 15.82 11.97 -2.43
CA TYR A 448 14.36 12.05 -2.38
C TYR A 448 13.79 11.75 -0.98
N ARG A 449 14.33 10.73 -0.30
CA ARG A 449 13.94 10.41 1.09
C ARG A 449 14.27 11.56 2.05
N CYS A 450 15.38 12.26 1.82
CA CYS A 450 15.76 13.47 2.57
C CYS A 450 14.82 14.65 2.31
N ALA A 451 14.48 14.93 1.04
CA ALA A 451 13.56 16.02 0.68
C ALA A 451 12.15 15.80 1.26
N ARG A 452 11.67 14.56 1.25
CA ARG A 452 10.35 14.20 1.81
C ARG A 452 10.29 14.34 3.33
N ARG A 453 11.37 14.00 4.05
CA ARG A 453 11.44 14.19 5.51
C ARG A 453 11.45 15.67 5.89
N ALA A 454 12.06 16.53 5.06
CA ALA A 454 12.09 17.97 5.29
C ALA A 454 10.69 18.61 5.16
N ASP A 455 9.89 18.19 4.18
CA ASP A 455 8.54 18.74 3.98
C ASP A 455 7.54 18.34 5.09
N THR A 456 7.71 17.17 5.71
CA THR A 456 6.84 16.76 6.84
C THR A 456 7.19 17.44 8.17
N GLY A 457 8.32 18.14 8.27
CA GLY A 457 8.78 18.80 9.49
C GLY A 457 8.16 20.18 9.76
N ASN A 458 7.55 20.81 8.74
CA ASN A 458 7.07 22.19 8.83
C ASN A 458 5.55 22.34 9.11
N ASP A 459 4.81 21.24 9.28
CA ASP A 459 3.36 21.26 9.61
C ASP A 459 3.08 21.05 11.12
N ILE A 460 4.10 21.16 11.98
CA ILE A 460 3.95 21.20 13.44
C ILE A 460 4.59 22.50 13.93
N GLY A 461 3.87 23.61 13.78
CA GLY A 461 4.23 24.94 14.25
C GLY A 461 3.01 25.83 14.38
#